data_AF-A0A7V3WGA4-F1
#
_entry.id   AF-A0A7V3WGA4-F1
#
_cell.length_a   1.000
_cell.length_b   1.000
_cell.length_c   1.000
_cell.angle_alpha   90.00
_cell.angle_beta   90.00
_cell.angle_gamma   90.00
#
_symmetry.space_group_name_H-M   'P 1'
#
loop_
_entity.id
_entity.type
_entity.pdbx_description
1 polymer ?
#
loop_
_entity_poly.entity_id
_entity_poly.type
_entity_poly.pdbx_seq_one_letter_code
_entity_poly.pdbx_strand_id
1 'polypeptide(L)'
;MKERLMSREEVGSKASNTGVDLRRIMGGKAHRVRSGIGRGVDAMLAVYKDRFTYTFILNKEVASIHFDAGSRKIYFKGHNIQNLKLKEEERNELVRLIDILEEDEEGRELRFLYEETLASIFADTN
;
A
#
# COMPACT_ATOMS: atom_id res chain seq x y z
N MET A 1 -47.89 -31.43 -28.14
CA MET A 1 -48.09 -29.96 -28.18
C MET A 1 -47.64 -29.41 -26.83
N LYS A 2 -46.63 -28.57 -26.67
CA LYS A 2 -45.91 -27.64 -27.55
C LYS A 2 -44.40 -27.70 -27.27
N GLU A 3 -43.62 -27.66 -28.34
CA GLU A 3 -42.24 -27.19 -28.35
C GLU A 3 -42.16 -25.67 -28.04
N ARG A 4 -41.03 -25.24 -27.47
CA ARG A 4 -40.16 -24.12 -27.92
C ARG A 4 -39.09 -23.87 -26.84
N LEU A 5 -37.83 -24.23 -27.06
CA LEU A 5 -36.79 -23.56 -27.88
C LEU A 5 -36.11 -22.37 -27.18
N MET A 6 -34.79 -22.55 -27.02
CA MET A 6 -33.67 -21.61 -27.20
C MET A 6 -33.14 -20.80 -26.00
N SER A 7 -31.97 -21.27 -25.55
CA SER A 7 -30.64 -20.63 -25.72
C SER A 7 -30.50 -19.13 -25.48
N ARG A 8 -29.61 -18.78 -24.55
CA ARG A 8 -28.76 -17.56 -24.45
C ARG A 8 -28.06 -17.62 -23.10
N GLU A 9 -26.79 -17.31 -22.88
CA GLU A 9 -25.66 -16.86 -23.68
C GLU A 9 -24.46 -17.07 -22.73
N GLU A 10 -23.32 -17.51 -23.25
CA GLU A 10 -22.05 -17.39 -22.56
C GLU A 10 -21.78 -15.91 -22.28
N VAL A 11 -21.43 -15.55 -21.04
CA VAL A 11 -20.59 -14.37 -20.80
C VAL A 11 -19.52 -14.79 -19.81
N GLY A 12 -18.39 -15.23 -20.36
CA GLY A 12 -17.14 -15.13 -19.64
C GLY A 12 -16.87 -13.67 -19.29
N SER A 13 -16.40 -13.44 -18.08
CA SER A 13 -15.64 -12.21 -17.79
C SER A 13 -14.35 -12.61 -17.09
N LYS A 14 -13.30 -12.73 -17.92
CA LYS A 14 -11.92 -12.55 -17.50
C LYS A 14 -11.80 -11.11 -16.95
N ALA A 15 -11.88 -10.93 -15.65
CA ALA A 15 -11.42 -9.71 -14.99
C ALA A 15 -9.95 -9.94 -14.61
N SER A 16 -9.01 -9.83 -15.56
CA SER A 16 -8.27 -8.60 -15.90
C SER A 16 -7.48 -8.04 -14.71
N ASN A 17 -6.18 -8.34 -14.71
CA ASN A 17 -5.14 -7.73 -13.89
C ASN A 17 -5.11 -6.20 -14.01
N THR A 18 -5.92 -5.49 -13.23
CA THR A 18 -5.69 -4.05 -13.00
C THR A 18 -5.91 -3.74 -11.53
N GLY A 19 -4.97 -3.04 -10.91
CA GLY A 19 -4.95 -2.66 -9.48
C GLY A 19 -6.10 -1.75 -9.03
N VAL A 20 -7.18 -1.68 -9.81
CA VAL A 20 -8.39 -0.89 -9.57
C VAL A 20 -9.35 -1.63 -8.62
N ASP A 21 -9.28 -2.97 -8.53
CA ASP A 21 -10.24 -3.77 -7.73
C ASP A 21 -9.89 -3.92 -6.24
N LEU A 22 -8.70 -3.51 -5.80
CA LEU A 22 -8.33 -3.53 -4.38
C LEU A 22 -9.19 -2.56 -3.54
N ARG A 23 -9.65 -1.46 -4.12
CA ARG A 23 -10.47 -0.45 -3.43
C ARG A 23 -11.87 -0.94 -3.09
N ARG A 24 -12.44 -1.85 -3.89
CA ARG A 24 -13.76 -2.44 -3.65
C ARG A 24 -13.73 -3.59 -2.65
N ILE A 25 -12.61 -4.29 -2.57
CA ILE A 25 -12.45 -5.48 -1.71
C ILE A 25 -12.08 -5.11 -0.27
N MET A 26 -11.43 -3.96 -0.03
CA MET A 26 -10.73 -3.70 1.25
C MET A 26 -11.40 -2.74 2.24
N GLY A 27 -12.49 -2.04 1.91
CA GLY A 27 -13.25 -1.22 2.87
C GLY A 27 -12.48 -0.12 3.63
N GLY A 28 -11.23 0.17 3.25
CA GLY A 28 -10.39 1.21 3.84
C GLY A 28 -10.63 2.57 3.20
N LYS A 29 -10.36 3.64 3.96
CA LYS A 29 -10.37 4.99 3.43
C LYS A 29 -9.01 5.25 2.78
N ALA A 30 -9.05 5.54 1.48
CA ALA A 30 -7.87 5.93 0.72
C ALA A 30 -8.00 7.39 0.34
N HIS A 31 -6.96 8.17 0.61
CA HIS A 31 -6.92 9.60 0.31
C HIS A 31 -5.56 10.02 -0.19
N ARG A 32 -5.55 11.19 -0.84
CA ARG A 32 -4.34 11.80 -1.37
C ARG A 32 -3.54 12.41 -0.22
N VAL A 33 -2.23 12.18 -0.21
CA VAL A 33 -1.33 12.84 0.74
C VAL A 33 -1.18 14.31 0.34
N ARG A 34 -1.26 15.22 1.32
CA ARG A 34 -1.18 16.66 1.09
C ARG A 34 0.18 17.02 0.46
N SER A 35 0.15 17.93 -0.52
CA SER A 35 1.37 18.40 -1.19
C SER A 35 2.23 19.21 -0.21
N GLY A 36 3.47 18.78 0.01
CA GLY A 36 4.44 19.48 0.88
C GLY A 36 5.37 18.56 1.65
N ILE A 37 4.91 17.35 2.02
CA ILE A 37 5.66 16.41 2.87
C ILE A 37 6.04 15.10 2.15
N GLY A 38 5.45 14.84 0.98
CA GLY A 38 5.77 13.69 0.11
C GLY A 38 6.04 14.07 -1.35
N ARG A 39 6.45 13.09 -2.17
CA ARG A 39 6.48 13.25 -3.63
C ARG A 39 5.08 13.64 -4.10
N GLY A 40 4.99 14.82 -4.71
CA GLY A 40 3.74 15.56 -4.91
C GLY A 40 2.68 14.84 -5.75
N VAL A 41 1.46 15.42 -5.70
CA VAL A 41 0.26 15.24 -6.53
C VAL A 41 -0.32 13.82 -6.71
N ASP A 42 0.51 12.77 -6.73
CA ASP A 42 0.17 11.40 -7.12
C ASP A 42 0.47 10.35 -6.02
N ALA A 43 0.71 10.79 -4.79
CA ALA A 43 0.84 9.89 -3.65
C ALA A 43 -0.51 9.66 -2.95
N MET A 44 -0.74 8.42 -2.51
CA MET A 44 -1.94 8.05 -1.76
C MET A 44 -1.58 7.26 -0.51
N LEU A 45 -2.33 7.51 0.56
CA LEU A 45 -2.32 6.70 1.77
C LEU A 45 -3.70 6.04 1.91
N ALA A 46 -3.71 4.75 2.17
CA ALA A 46 -4.91 4.00 2.52
C ALA A 46 -4.70 3.36 3.88
N VAL A 47 -5.55 3.69 4.85
CA VAL A 47 -5.50 3.15 6.20
C VAL A 47 -6.70 2.24 6.42
N TYR A 48 -6.46 1.09 7.04
CA TYR A 48 -7.51 0.15 7.42
C TYR A 48 -7.11 -0.61 8.67
N LYS A 49 -7.80 -0.30 9.78
CA LYS A 49 -7.56 -0.91 11.10
C LYS A 49 -6.08 -0.84 11.47
N ASP A 50 -5.42 -1.98 11.56
CA ASP A 50 -4.03 -2.19 11.96
C ASP A 50 -3.06 -2.20 10.77
N ARG A 51 -3.49 -1.71 9.61
CA ARG A 51 -2.73 -1.75 8.35
C ARG A 51 -2.79 -0.43 7.63
N PHE A 52 -1.73 -0.14 6.88
CA PHE A 52 -1.78 0.89 5.87
C PHE A 52 -1.06 0.48 4.59
N THR A 53 -1.40 1.17 3.50
CA THR A 53 -0.69 1.13 2.23
C THR A 53 -0.43 2.54 1.76
N TYR A 54 0.84 2.88 1.58
CA TYR A 54 1.28 4.13 0.98
C TYR A 54 1.79 3.87 -0.44
N THR A 55 1.19 4.51 -1.44
CA THR A 55 1.54 4.36 -2.86
C THR A 55 2.05 5.68 -3.41
N PHE A 56 3.15 5.65 -4.15
CA PHE A 56 3.82 6.86 -4.67
C PHE A 56 4.64 6.55 -5.92
N ILE A 57 5.17 7.58 -6.58
CA ILE A 57 6.03 7.43 -7.75
C ILE A 57 7.51 7.52 -7.35
N LEU A 58 8.25 6.42 -7.52
CA LEU A 58 9.69 6.34 -7.30
C LEU A 58 10.39 5.99 -8.61
N ASN A 59 11.36 6.81 -9.03
CA ASN A 59 12.16 6.57 -10.24
C ASN A 59 11.32 6.27 -11.50
N LYS A 60 10.23 7.04 -11.69
CA LYS A 60 9.25 6.91 -12.77
C LYS A 60 8.42 5.62 -12.75
N GLU A 61 8.46 4.87 -11.64
CA GLU A 61 7.65 3.68 -11.42
C GLU A 61 6.70 3.89 -10.24
N VAL A 62 5.58 3.17 -10.24
CA VAL A 62 4.71 3.07 -9.06
C VAL A 62 5.40 2.19 -8.03
N ALA A 63 5.55 2.70 -6.81
CA ALA A 63 6.04 1.98 -5.66
C ALA A 63 4.99 2.00 -4.55
N SER A 64 5.05 1.01 -3.66
CA SER A 64 4.21 0.96 -2.47
C SER A 64 4.99 0.52 -1.23
N ILE A 65 4.58 1.07 -0.09
CA ILE A 65 4.95 0.59 1.24
C ILE A 65 3.68 0.05 1.89
N HIS A 66 3.73 -1.18 2.38
CA HIS A 66 2.66 -1.78 3.15
C HIS A 66 3.15 -2.08 4.55
N PHE A 67 2.34 -1.74 5.55
CA PHE A 67 2.59 -2.09 6.94
C PHE A 67 1.41 -2.88 7.49
N ASP A 68 1.73 -3.96 8.20
CA ASP A 68 0.80 -4.75 8.99
C ASP A 68 1.28 -4.74 10.44
N ALA A 69 0.54 -4.04 11.31
CA ALA A 69 0.92 -3.87 12.70
C ALA A 69 0.75 -5.15 13.52
N GLY A 70 -0.24 -5.98 13.20
CA GLY A 70 -0.46 -7.27 13.87
C GLY A 70 0.71 -8.24 13.71
N SER A 71 1.37 -8.23 12.55
CA SER A 71 2.53 -9.07 12.26
C SER A 71 3.88 -8.33 12.33
N ARG A 72 3.88 -7.01 12.56
CA ARG A 72 5.07 -6.14 12.55
C ARG A 72 5.92 -6.34 11.29
N LYS A 73 5.27 -6.39 10.12
CA LYS A 73 5.94 -6.56 8.82
C LYS A 73 5.78 -5.32 7.96
N ILE A 74 6.89 -4.95 7.31
CA ILE A 74 6.94 -3.88 6.32
C ILE A 74 7.30 -4.49 4.97
N TYR A 75 6.54 -4.14 3.94
CA TYR A 75 6.79 -4.55 2.56
C TYR A 75 7.03 -3.33 1.70
N PHE A 76 8.05 -3.39 0.85
CA PHE A 76 8.37 -2.37 -0.14
C PHE A 76 8.31 -2.96 -1.54
N LYS A 77 7.53 -2.37 -2.44
CA LYS A 77 7.25 -2.89 -3.80
C LYS A 77 6.83 -4.38 -3.79
N GLY A 78 6.08 -4.79 -2.75
CA GLY A 78 5.62 -6.18 -2.58
C GLY A 78 6.61 -7.15 -1.91
N HIS A 79 7.83 -6.71 -1.56
CA HIS A 79 8.84 -7.54 -0.91
C HIS A 79 9.00 -7.18 0.58
N ASN A 80 9.10 -8.18 1.47
CA ASN A 80 9.41 -7.91 2.88
C ASN A 80 10.80 -7.30 3.00
N ILE A 81 10.89 -6.11 3.61
CA ILE A 81 12.15 -5.35 3.67
C ILE A 81 13.23 -6.02 4.51
N GLN A 82 12.87 -6.91 5.44
CA GLN A 82 13.83 -7.71 6.22
C GLN A 82 14.71 -8.60 5.33
N ASN A 83 14.20 -9.00 4.16
CA ASN A 83 14.88 -9.90 3.23
C ASN A 83 15.43 -9.13 2.01
N LEU A 84 15.47 -7.80 2.07
CA LEU A 84 15.79 -6.95 0.92
C LEU A 84 17.03 -6.10 1.20
N LYS A 85 17.97 -6.08 0.25
CA LYS A 85 19.07 -5.12 0.26
C LYS A 85 18.58 -3.78 -0.29
N LEU A 86 18.07 -2.93 0.60
CA LEU A 86 17.57 -1.59 0.25
C LEU A 86 18.70 -0.65 -0.17
N LYS A 87 18.48 0.08 -1.26
CA LYS A 87 19.29 1.25 -1.64
C LYS A 87 19.02 2.41 -0.68
N GLU A 88 19.95 3.36 -0.61
CA GLU A 88 19.81 4.54 0.25
C GLU A 88 18.53 5.34 -0.06
N GLU A 89 18.23 5.56 -1.34
CA GLU A 89 16.99 6.22 -1.77
C GLU A 89 15.74 5.51 -1.23
N GLU A 90 15.72 4.18 -1.26
CA GLU A 90 14.58 3.37 -0.80
C GLU A 90 14.44 3.43 0.72
N ARG A 91 15.57 3.44 1.46
CA ARG A 91 15.58 3.68 2.91
C ARG A 91 15.03 5.06 3.26
N ASN A 92 15.44 6.08 2.50
CA ASN A 92 14.97 7.44 2.71
C ASN A 92 13.45 7.58 2.51
N GLU A 93 12.86 6.86 1.55
CA GLU A 93 11.40 6.85 1.36
C GLU A 93 10.69 6.11 2.51
N LEU A 94 11.27 5.03 3.04
CA LEU A 94 10.72 4.33 4.22
C LEU A 94 10.72 5.24 5.47
N VAL A 95 11.78 6.03 5.66
CA VAL A 95 11.88 6.98 6.77
C VAL A 95 10.94 8.17 6.57
N ARG A 96 10.89 8.76 5.37
CA ARG A 96 9.99 9.88 5.04
C ARG A 96 8.52 9.56 5.31
N LEU A 97 8.12 8.30 5.18
CA LEU A 97 6.75 7.88 5.49
C LEU A 97 6.36 8.18 6.95
N ILE A 98 7.31 8.26 7.89
CA ILE A 98 7.04 8.64 9.28
C ILE A 98 6.43 10.04 9.36
N ASP A 99 7.01 11.01 8.65
CA ASP A 99 6.52 12.40 8.58
C ASP A 99 5.11 12.44 7.96
N ILE A 100 4.89 11.66 6.90
CA ILE A 100 3.58 11.55 6.24
C ILE A 100 2.53 10.99 7.20
N LEU A 101 2.86 9.95 7.96
CA LEU A 101 1.95 9.36 8.94
C LEU A 101 1.69 10.31 10.12
N GLU A 102 2.66 11.12 10.52
CA GLU A 102 2.47 12.11 11.60
C GLU A 102 1.42 13.17 11.26
N GLU A 103 1.45 13.64 10.02
CA GLU A 103 0.51 14.67 9.55
C GLU A 103 -0.86 14.12 9.19
N ASP A 104 -0.95 12.82 8.92
CA ASP A 104 -2.20 12.16 8.58
C ASP A 104 -3.01 11.78 9.82
N GLU A 105 -4.29 12.13 9.87
CA GLU A 105 -5.14 11.87 11.03
C GLU A 105 -5.30 10.36 11.31
N GLU A 106 -5.52 9.55 10.27
CA GLU A 106 -5.70 8.10 10.40
C GLU A 106 -4.34 7.38 10.47
N GLY A 107 -3.35 7.82 9.68
CA GLY A 107 -2.00 7.24 9.67
C GLY A 107 -1.26 7.40 11.00
N ARG A 108 -1.52 8.48 11.75
CA ARG A 108 -0.83 8.78 13.02
C ARG A 108 -0.99 7.68 14.06
N GLU A 109 -2.12 7.00 14.08
CA GLU A 109 -2.38 5.89 15.01
C GLU A 109 -1.39 4.72 14.83
N LEU A 110 -0.90 4.52 13.62
CA LEU A 110 0.03 3.45 13.28
C LEU A 110 1.49 3.90 13.21
N ARG A 111 1.75 5.23 13.26
CA ARG A 111 3.09 5.81 13.10
C ARG A 111 4.10 5.19 14.05
N PHE A 112 3.79 5.17 15.35
CA PHE A 112 4.70 4.65 16.37
C PHE A 112 5.07 3.19 16.13
N LEU A 113 4.08 2.35 15.81
CA LEU A 113 4.31 0.93 15.55
C LEU A 113 5.15 0.71 14.29
N TYR A 114 4.93 1.52 13.26
CA TYR A 114 5.72 1.49 12.03
C TYR A 114 7.17 1.91 12.29
N GLU A 115 7.38 3.02 13.00
CA GLU A 115 8.70 3.57 13.34
C GLU A 115 9.53 2.57 14.15
N GLU A 116 8.97 1.99 15.21
CA GLU A 116 9.62 0.94 16.00
C GLU A 116 10.02 -0.27 15.14
N THR A 117 9.11 -0.71 14.28
CA THR A 117 9.36 -1.87 13.39
C THR A 117 10.50 -1.55 12.43
N LEU A 118 10.48 -0.37 11.81
CA LEU A 118 11.50 0.06 10.88
C LEU A 118 12.87 0.18 11.56
N ALA A 119 12.93 0.78 12.74
CA ALA A 119 14.14 0.92 13.53
C ALA A 119 14.75 -0.44 13.90
N SER A 120 13.92 -1.40 14.35
CA SER A 120 14.37 -2.77 14.63
C SER A 120 14.98 -3.43 13.40
N ILE A 121 14.30 -3.37 12.25
CA ILE A 121 14.79 -3.98 11.01
C ILE A 121 16.12 -3.37 10.57
N PHE A 122 16.28 -2.05 10.70
CA PHE A 122 17.51 -1.37 10.33
C PHE A 122 18.66 -1.66 11.29
N ALA A 123 18.39 -1.86 12.58
CA ALA A 123 19.40 -2.28 13.55
C ALA A 123 19.91 -3.70 13.27
N ASP A 124 19.02 -4.63 12.89
CA ASP A 124 19.39 -6.03 12.62
C ASP A 124 20.17 -6.23 11.30
N THR A 125 20.14 -5.24 10.41
CA THR A 125 20.78 -5.33 9.07
C THR A 125 22.16 -4.63 9.02
N ASN A 126 22.59 -3.98 10.11
CA ASN A 126 23.91 -3.34 10.26
C ASN A 126 24.85 -4.22 11.09
#